data_AF-A0A7C6WBZ3-F1
#
_entry.id   AF-A0A7C6WBZ3-F1
#
_cell.length_a   1.000
_cell.length_b   1.000
_cell.length_c   1.000
_cell.angle_alpha   90.00
_cell.angle_beta   90.00
_cell.angle_gamma   90.00
#
_symmetry.space_group_name_H-M   'P 1'
#
loop_
_entity.id
_entity.type
_entity.pdbx_description
1 polymer ?
#
loop_
_entity_poly.entity_id
_entity_poly.type
_entity_poly.pdbx_seq_one_letter_code
_entity_poly.pdbx_strand_id
1 'polypeptide(L)' 'MEMEIVQRLKDIAGDFEPSAEEPELTMFGLISRYNKKYKNTELIGGEWVRENIPELADLP' A
#
# COMPACT_ATOMS: atom_id res chain seq x y z
N MET A 1 4.32 -14.89 -5.17
CA MET A 1 4.41 -13.56 -5.80
C MET A 1 3.29 -12.69 -5.29
N GLU A 2 2.03 -13.02 -5.59
CA GLU A 2 0.86 -12.26 -5.13
C GLU A 2 0.75 -12.13 -3.60
N MET A 3 0.86 -13.26 -2.88
CA MET A 3 0.90 -13.26 -1.40
C MET A 3 2.03 -12.41 -0.81
N GLU A 4 3.16 -12.31 -1.50
CA GLU A 4 4.30 -11.50 -1.04
C GLU A 4 4.02 -10.01 -1.21
N ILE A 5 3.37 -9.61 -2.31
CA ILE A 5 2.88 -8.24 -2.52
C ILE A 5 1.87 -7.86 -1.45
N VAL A 6 0.89 -8.74 -1.20
CA VAL A 6 -0.14 -8.52 -0.17
C VAL A 6 0.50 -8.30 1.20
N GLN A 7 1.42 -9.18 1.61
CA GLN A 7 2.05 -9.07 2.92
C GLN A 7 2.85 -7.76 3.03
N ARG A 8 3.65 -7.43 2.02
CA ARG A 8 4.45 -6.20 2.01
C ARG A 8 3.60 -4.93 2.08
N LEU A 9 2.43 -4.91 1.43
CA LEU A 9 1.50 -3.79 1.50
C LEU A 9 0.85 -3.69 2.89
N LYS A 10 0.47 -4.82 3.49
CA LYS A 10 -0.02 -4.87 4.87
C LYS A 10 1.03 -4.40 5.87
N ASP A 11 2.29 -4.78 5.69
CA ASP A 11 3.40 -4.33 6.54
C ASP A 11 3.57 -2.81 6.44
N ILE A 12 3.55 -2.24 5.24
CA ILE A 12 3.65 -0.78 5.05
C ILE A 12 2.47 -0.07 5.71
N ALA A 13 1.25 -0.62 5.60
CA ALA A 13 0.07 -0.05 6.23
C ALA A 13 0.14 -0.14 7.76
N GLY A 14 0.64 -1.25 8.31
CA GLY A 14 0.82 -1.43 9.75
C GLY A 14 1.93 -0.58 10.35
N ASP A 15 2.97 -0.28 9.57
CA ASP A 15 4.09 0.60 9.96
C ASP A 15 3.78 2.10 9.74
N PHE A 16 2.60 2.45 9.21
CA PHE A 16 2.26 3.84 8.94
C PHE A 16 1.97 4.60 10.24
N GLU A 17 2.77 5.63 10.49
CA GLU A 17 2.54 6.59 11.58
C GLU A 17 2.03 7.92 11.01
N PRO A 18 0.80 8.34 11.36
CA PRO A 18 0.26 9.64 11.00
C PRO A 18 1.16 10.78 11.48
N SER A 19 1.24 11.84 10.67
CA SER A 19 1.94 13.08 11.01
C SER A 19 1.11 14.30 10.64
N ALA A 20 1.57 15.50 11.04
CA ALA A 20 0.90 16.73 10.66
C ALA A 20 0.88 16.97 9.14
N GLU A 21 1.87 16.45 8.42
CA GLU A 21 1.98 16.59 6.95
C GLU A 21 1.24 15.48 6.20
N GLU A 22 1.14 14.29 6.80
CA GLU A 22 0.44 13.12 6.25
C GLU A 22 -0.42 12.50 7.37
N PRO A 23 -1.65 13.00 7.58
CA PRO A 23 -2.49 12.60 8.72
C PRO A 23 -3.14 11.23 8.54
N GLU A 24 -3.19 10.70 7.32
CA GLU A 24 -3.75 9.40 7.01
C GLU A 24 -3.00 8.75 5.85
N LEU A 25 -3.01 7.42 5.82
CA LEU A 25 -2.45 6.67 4.70
C LEU A 25 -3.46 6.69 3.55
N THR A 26 -3.03 7.19 2.40
CA THR A 26 -3.82 7.13 1.15
C THR A 26 -3.42 5.93 0.31
N MET A 27 -4.28 5.50 -0.62
CA MET A 27 -3.96 4.45 -1.59
C MET A 27 -2.70 4.80 -2.40
N PHE A 28 -2.60 6.07 -2.82
CA PHE A 28 -1.40 6.58 -3.48
C PHE A 28 -0.16 6.50 -2.57
N GLY A 29 -0.29 6.92 -1.31
CA GLY A 29 0.79 6.86 -0.33
C GLY A 29 1.30 5.44 -0.09
N LEU A 30 0.38 4.48 0.07
CA LEU A 30 0.68 3.06 0.22
C LEU A 30 1.48 2.53 -0.97
N ILE A 31 0.99 2.75 -2.19
CA ILE A 31 1.64 2.27 -3.42
C ILE A 31 2.98 2.96 -3.64
N SER A 32 3.08 4.26 -3.38
CA SER A 32 4.32 5.03 -3.48
C SER A 32 5.41 4.47 -2.56
N ARG A 33 5.05 4.18 -1.29
CA ARG A 33 5.95 3.54 -0.31
C ARG A 33 6.36 2.15 -0.75
N TYR A 34 5.43 1.35 -1.27
CA TYR A 34 5.71 0.01 -1.78
C TYR A 34 6.71 0.04 -2.94
N ASN A 35 6.44 0.88 -3.95
CA ASN A 35 7.29 1.03 -5.13
C ASN A 35 8.69 1.51 -4.75
N LYS A 36 8.80 2.47 -3.82
CA LYS A 36 10.08 2.98 -3.31
C LYS A 36 10.86 1.91 -2.55
N LYS A 37 10.20 1.11 -1.70
CA LYS A 37 10.86 0.11 -0.84
C LYS A 37 11.34 -1.12 -1.61
N TYR A 38 10.53 -1.62 -2.55
CA TYR A 38 10.78 -2.91 -3.21
C TYR A 38 11.24 -2.82 -4.67
N LYS A 39 11.48 -1.60 -5.21
CA LYS A 39 11.87 -1.36 -6.62
C LYS A 39 10.97 -2.14 -7.58
N ASN A 40 9.68 -2.01 -7.34
CA ASN A 40 8.69 -2.90 -7.88
C ASN A 40 8.66 -2.85 -9.42
N THR A 41 8.83 -4.01 -10.05
CA THR A 41 8.77 -4.18 -11.51
C THR A 41 7.36 -4.51 -12.00
N GLU A 42 6.49 -4.99 -11.12
CA GLU A 42 5.10 -5.33 -11.42
C GLU A 42 4.21 -4.13 -11.07
N LEU A 43 3.77 -3.36 -12.07
CA LEU A 43 2.94 -2.16 -11.89
C LEU A 43 1.61 -2.50 -11.19
N ILE A 44 1.59 -2.53 -9.85
CA ILE A 44 0.36 -2.66 -9.05
C ILE A 44 -0.24 -1.28 -8.80
N GLY A 45 -1.52 -1.15 -9.14
CA GLY A 45 -2.32 0.06 -8.97
C GLY A 45 -3.32 -0.06 -7.83
N GLY A 46 -4.04 1.02 -7.56
CA GLY A 46 -5.05 1.07 -6.48
C GLY A 46 -6.19 0.06 -6.67
N GLU A 47 -6.64 -0.14 -7.91
CA GLU A 47 -7.68 -1.13 -8.23
C GLU A 47 -7.25 -2.55 -7.82
N TRP A 48 -6.02 -2.94 -8.18
CA TRP A 48 -5.47 -4.23 -7.76
C TRP A 48 -5.45 -4.38 -6.23
N VAL A 49 -5.08 -3.34 -5.50
CA VAL A 49 -5.10 -3.36 -4.02
C VAL A 49 -6.52 -3.56 -3.50
N ARG A 50 -7.52 -2.87 -4.06
CA ARG A 50 -8.92 -2.99 -3.62
C ARG A 50 -9.48 -4.40 -3.85
N GLU A 51 -9.09 -5.05 -4.95
CA GLU A 51 -9.54 -6.41 -5.27
C GLU A 51 -8.87 -7.49 -4.41
N ASN A 52 -7.60 -7.28 -4.05
CA ASN A 52 -6.77 -8.33 -3.43
C ASN A 52 -6.53 -8.13 -1.93
N ILE A 53 -6.78 -6.93 -1.40
CA ILE A 53 -6.58 -6.59 0.01
C ILE A 53 -7.81 -5.86 0.55
N PRO A 54 -8.89 -6.60 0.89
CA PRO A 54 -10.15 -6.02 1.36
C PRO A 54 -9.98 -5.08 2.56
N GLU A 55 -9.00 -5.31 3.43
CA GLU A 55 -8.76 -4.47 4.61
C GLU A 55 -8.20 -3.07 4.26
N LEU A 56 -7.64 -2.92 3.05
CA LEU A 56 -7.11 -1.66 2.53
C LEU A 56 -7.99 -1.10 1.39
N ALA A 57 -9.12 -1.75 1.13
CA ALA A 57 -9.98 -1.42 -0.01
C ALA A 57 -10.70 -0.09 0.14
N ASP A 58 -10.74 0.50 1.34
CA ASP A 58 -11.38 1.77 1.64
C ASP A 58 -10.38 2.92 1.84
N LEU A 59 -9.09 2.70 1.58
CA LEU A 59 -8.11 3.79 1.64
C LEU A 59 -8.51 4.92 0.67
N PRO A 60 -8.34 6.19 1.10
CA PRO A 60 -8.59 7.37 0.27
C PRO A 60 -7.83 7.33 -1.06
#